data_AF-F4NU44-F1
#
_entry.id   AF-F4NU44-F1
#
_cell.length_a   1.000
_cell.length_b   1.000
_cell.length_c   1.000
_cell.angle_alpha   90.00
_cell.angle_beta   90.00
_cell.angle_gamma   90.00
#
_symmetry.space_group_name_H-M   'P 1'
#
loop_
_entity.id
_entity.type
_entity.pdbx_description
1 polymer ?
#
loop_
_entity_poly.entity_id
_entity_poly.type
_entity_poly.pdbx_seq_one_letter_code
_entity_poly.pdbx_strand_id
1 'polypeptide(L)'
;MSDSDTATLVLADIPAAAEDTLQPIEDMMDTQELTMLAKELDSQEFYFKKLKDSFIAKFQTELSAGDSGKNGDNVLLQAGHGQVFPDNADNRTEKLDIRRLLLAHPQNTCAEKNFHKELFSKLKFNYLEQAAKESFLNCILQVSPQFATAQTLQTFEQSVKESKEVLKTQKTNFEAQKTEIYELIESTCAAYEQATLQKQQALDLVSDITADYSQYQIIVNTVNPNTSVVEELEKSTLSQTQKLSELRSQIAKQKNALAEQREKRTQLNTDKACLDLKRNEAQENAAEAMRISKSKNPQVEELGKWQCSGIREIRALSDSNMEIVYEMGVDTTYSVLIRIITDPQTDDSNTRQFYHRVEAQVVDAMIPVDDILDVAAGFSKLDSALSFTVRAVYSRLQNMHIRNQEMTELQKVNSNVMFDAHLGETMIHNTQSGRMFVLQLDVSYPTSSWQGIRMVGVEPARVEKEVELWQNKINTLKPATFTELVMHLE
;
A
#
# COMPACT_ATOMS: atom_id res chain seq x y z
N MET A 1 -52.87 7.45 32.18
CA MET A 1 -53.10 8.69 31.39
C MET A 1 -51.77 9.11 30.79
N SER A 2 -51.49 8.62 29.59
CA SER A 2 -50.58 9.20 28.60
C SER A 2 -50.78 8.36 27.34
N ASP A 3 -51.31 9.02 26.33
CA ASP A 3 -51.81 8.44 25.09
C ASP A 3 -50.67 7.92 24.20
N SER A 4 -50.91 6.77 23.58
CA SER A 4 -50.08 6.19 22.53
C SER A 4 -50.69 6.51 21.18
N ASP A 5 -50.15 7.53 20.50
CA ASP A 5 -50.50 7.83 19.10
C ASP A 5 -49.70 6.91 18.16
N THR A 6 -50.36 5.83 17.72
CA THR A 6 -49.94 5.03 16.55
C THR A 6 -50.45 5.69 15.28
N ALA A 7 -49.55 6.34 14.53
CA ALA A 7 -49.85 6.84 13.19
C ALA A 7 -49.80 5.69 12.18
N THR A 8 -50.98 5.25 11.76
CA THR A 8 -51.20 4.28 10.68
C THR A 8 -51.06 5.01 9.35
N LEU A 9 -49.96 4.78 8.63
CA LEU A 9 -49.72 5.32 7.30
C LEU A 9 -50.43 4.43 6.26
N VAL A 10 -51.46 4.97 5.63
CA VAL A 10 -52.24 4.35 4.55
C VAL A 10 -51.38 4.34 3.28
N LEU A 11 -50.95 3.15 2.87
CA LEU A 11 -50.38 2.89 1.55
C LEU A 11 -51.52 2.82 0.54
N ALA A 12 -51.59 3.82 -0.35
CA ALA A 12 -52.50 3.83 -1.48
C ALA A 12 -51.91 2.99 -2.62
N ASP A 13 -52.74 2.10 -3.16
CA ASP A 13 -52.52 1.28 -4.34
C ASP A 13 -52.13 2.12 -5.57
N ILE A 14 -50.99 1.77 -6.18
CA ILE A 14 -50.61 2.21 -7.52
C ILE A 14 -50.71 0.98 -8.43
N PRO A 15 -51.44 1.04 -9.56
CA PRO A 15 -51.75 -0.13 -10.38
C PRO A 15 -50.51 -0.65 -11.12
N ALA A 16 -50.29 -1.96 -10.99
CA ALA A 16 -49.36 -2.76 -11.76
C ALA A 16 -49.86 -2.91 -13.21
N ALA A 17 -49.29 -2.12 -14.13
CA ALA A 17 -49.42 -2.34 -15.57
C ALA A 17 -48.25 -1.67 -16.30
N ALA A 18 -47.18 -2.43 -16.58
CA ALA A 18 -46.29 -2.32 -17.74
C ALA A 18 -45.00 -3.13 -17.50
N GLU A 19 -45.12 -4.45 -17.34
CA GLU A 19 -44.04 -5.38 -17.68
C GLU A 19 -44.33 -5.90 -19.08
N ASP A 20 -43.84 -5.23 -20.11
CA ASP A 20 -43.53 -5.92 -21.36
C ASP A 20 -42.48 -5.16 -22.19
N THR A 21 -41.51 -5.94 -22.66
CA THR A 21 -40.63 -5.69 -23.82
C THR A 21 -39.58 -4.56 -23.75
N LEU A 22 -38.55 -4.74 -22.93
CA LEU A 22 -37.21 -4.19 -23.21
C LEU A 22 -36.32 -5.31 -23.77
N GLN A 23 -36.25 -5.39 -25.10
CA GLN A 23 -35.14 -6.09 -25.76
C GLN A 23 -33.86 -5.26 -25.60
N PRO A 24 -32.70 -5.89 -25.36
CA PRO A 24 -31.44 -5.17 -25.36
C PRO A 24 -31.14 -4.69 -26.77
N ILE A 25 -30.94 -3.38 -26.94
CA ILE A 25 -30.40 -2.80 -28.16
C ILE A 25 -28.91 -3.17 -28.22
N GLU A 26 -28.62 -4.36 -28.76
CA GLU A 26 -27.32 -4.74 -29.28
C GLU A 26 -27.12 -4.06 -30.64
N ASP A 27 -26.89 -2.75 -30.61
CA ASP A 27 -26.34 -2.00 -31.76
C ASP A 27 -25.44 -0.89 -31.20
N MET A 28 -24.52 -1.27 -30.31
CA MET A 28 -23.33 -0.46 -30.07
C MET A 28 -22.36 -0.75 -31.20
N MET A 29 -22.24 0.19 -32.15
CA MET A 29 -21.13 0.23 -33.10
C MET A 29 -19.84 -0.10 -32.36
N ASP A 30 -19.17 -1.17 -32.80
CA ASP A 30 -17.97 -1.65 -32.15
C ASP A 30 -16.93 -0.52 -32.15
N THR A 31 -16.20 -0.36 -31.05
CA THR A 31 -15.14 0.65 -30.93
C THR A 31 -14.08 0.53 -32.02
N GLN A 32 -13.98 -0.66 -32.62
CA GLN A 32 -13.18 -0.97 -33.80
C GLN A 32 -13.72 -0.34 -35.10
N GLU A 33 -15.04 -0.26 -35.28
CA GLU A 33 -15.67 0.39 -36.44
C GLU A 33 -15.56 1.91 -36.37
N LEU A 34 -15.73 2.49 -35.17
CA LEU A 34 -15.52 3.93 -34.95
C LEU A 34 -14.07 4.35 -35.22
N THR A 35 -13.09 3.50 -34.88
CA THR A 35 -11.67 3.77 -35.16
C THR A 35 -11.30 3.56 -36.63
N MET A 36 -11.98 2.67 -37.36
CA MET A 36 -11.85 2.58 -38.82
C MET A 36 -12.45 3.79 -39.53
N LEU A 37 -13.64 4.25 -39.13
CA LEU A 37 -14.28 5.45 -39.67
C LEU A 37 -13.46 6.72 -39.44
N ALA A 38 -12.83 6.87 -38.27
CA ALA A 38 -11.93 7.99 -37.99
C ALA A 38 -10.68 7.97 -38.90
N LYS A 39 -10.10 6.78 -39.15
CA LYS A 39 -8.98 6.63 -40.09
C LYS A 39 -9.39 6.88 -41.54
N GLU A 40 -10.60 6.50 -41.95
CA GLU A 40 -11.13 6.79 -43.27
C GLU A 40 -11.41 8.28 -43.45
N LEU A 41 -11.90 8.98 -42.43
CA LEU A 41 -12.10 10.43 -42.46
C LEU A 41 -10.79 11.20 -42.67
N ASP A 42 -9.74 10.84 -41.93
CA ASP A 42 -8.40 11.43 -42.09
C ASP A 42 -7.82 11.17 -43.49
N SER A 43 -8.10 9.99 -44.07
CA SER A 43 -7.67 9.65 -45.42
C SER A 43 -8.41 10.45 -46.50
N GLN A 44 -9.70 10.75 -46.28
CA GLN A 44 -10.51 11.57 -47.18
C GLN A 44 -10.13 13.04 -47.07
N GLU A 45 -9.87 13.58 -45.87
CA GLU A 45 -9.33 14.92 -45.71
C GLU A 45 -7.98 15.06 -46.43
N PHE A 46 -7.13 14.03 -46.37
CA PHE A 46 -5.87 14.02 -47.12
C PHE A 46 -6.10 14.01 -48.63
N TYR A 47 -7.10 13.28 -49.13
CA TYR A 47 -7.46 13.26 -50.54
C TYR A 47 -7.99 14.62 -51.02
N PHE A 48 -8.90 15.25 -50.26
CA PHE A 48 -9.44 16.57 -50.59
C PHE A 48 -8.40 17.68 -50.48
N LYS A 49 -7.48 17.60 -49.50
CA LYS A 49 -6.36 18.53 -49.39
C LYS A 49 -5.40 18.39 -50.58
N LYS A 50 -5.05 17.16 -50.96
CA LYS A 50 -4.21 16.90 -52.14
C LYS A 50 -4.88 17.33 -53.45
N LEU A 51 -6.20 17.18 -53.55
CA LEU A 51 -6.98 17.64 -54.70
C LEU A 51 -6.99 19.18 -54.78
N LYS A 52 -7.23 19.86 -53.65
CA LYS A 52 -7.15 21.32 -53.51
C LYS A 52 -5.76 21.84 -53.86
N ASP A 53 -4.71 21.23 -53.34
CA ASP A 53 -3.33 21.63 -53.59
C ASP A 53 -2.94 21.38 -55.06
N SER A 54 -3.42 20.31 -55.69
CA SER A 54 -3.24 20.08 -57.13
C SER A 54 -3.96 21.13 -57.98
N PHE A 55 -5.15 21.56 -57.54
CA PHE A 55 -5.95 22.57 -58.24
C PHE A 55 -5.28 23.95 -58.14
N ILE A 56 -4.76 24.31 -56.97
CA ILE A 56 -4.00 25.55 -56.74
C ILE A 56 -2.69 25.53 -57.54
N ALA A 57 -1.95 24.41 -57.54
CA ALA A 57 -0.70 24.29 -58.30
C ALA A 57 -0.94 24.42 -59.82
N LYS A 58 -2.05 23.86 -60.33
CA LYS A 58 -2.46 23.99 -61.72
C LYS A 58 -2.88 25.43 -62.07
N PHE A 59 -3.55 26.12 -61.15
CA PHE A 59 -3.90 27.53 -61.29
C PHE A 59 -2.67 28.45 -61.31
N GLN A 60 -1.69 28.18 -60.45
CA GLN A 60 -0.45 28.97 -60.37
C GLN A 60 0.45 28.74 -61.59
N THR A 61 0.47 27.52 -62.15
CA THR A 61 1.19 27.24 -63.41
C THR A 61 0.53 27.90 -64.62
N GLU A 62 -0.81 28.00 -64.67
CA GLU A 62 -1.52 28.72 -65.74
C GLU A 62 -1.38 30.25 -65.62
N LEU A 63 -1.31 30.79 -64.41
CA LEU A 63 -1.02 32.22 -64.17
C LEU A 63 0.43 32.60 -64.55
N SER A 64 1.39 31.69 -64.35
CA SER A 64 2.80 31.93 -64.70
C SER A 64 3.15 31.59 -66.17
N ALA A 65 2.35 30.76 -66.84
CA ALA A 65 2.48 30.51 -68.28
C ALA A 65 1.89 31.64 -69.16
N GLY A 66 1.07 32.52 -68.58
CA GLY A 66 0.43 33.63 -69.30
C GLY A 66 1.30 34.88 -69.53
N ASP A 67 2.49 34.98 -68.94
CA ASP A 67 3.30 36.21 -68.93
C ASP A 67 4.58 36.16 -69.80
N SER A 68 4.60 35.33 -70.85
CA SER A 68 5.69 35.35 -71.83
C SER A 68 5.17 35.36 -73.27
N GLY A 69 4.58 36.48 -73.69
CA GLY A 69 3.98 36.51 -75.02
C GLY A 69 3.47 37.83 -75.62
N LYS A 70 4.15 38.95 -75.38
CA LYS A 70 4.19 40.16 -76.23
C LYS A 70 2.93 41.06 -76.39
N ASN A 71 3.16 42.28 -75.91
CA ASN A 71 2.84 43.59 -76.50
C ASN A 71 1.39 44.12 -76.50
N GLY A 72 1.19 45.15 -75.66
CA GLY A 72 0.68 46.45 -76.12
C GLY A 72 -0.79 46.73 -75.81
N ASP A 73 -1.11 47.06 -74.56
CA ASP A 73 -1.58 48.41 -74.18
C ASP A 73 -2.02 48.44 -72.71
N ASN A 74 -1.45 49.39 -71.98
CA ASN A 74 -1.71 49.69 -70.58
C ASN A 74 -3.15 50.18 -70.40
N VAL A 75 -4.02 49.36 -69.81
CA VAL A 75 -5.18 49.87 -69.06
C VAL A 75 -5.21 49.21 -67.70
N LEU A 76 -4.74 49.98 -66.72
CA LEU A 76 -4.89 49.77 -65.29
C LEU A 76 -6.39 49.73 -64.94
N LEU A 77 -6.99 48.54 -64.83
CA LEU A 77 -8.36 48.40 -64.33
C LEU A 77 -8.35 48.33 -62.80
N GLN A 78 -8.41 49.53 -62.23
CA GLN A 78 -8.79 49.81 -60.86
C GLN A 78 -10.16 49.16 -60.57
N ALA A 79 -10.23 48.33 -59.52
CA ALA A 79 -11.44 47.70 -59.06
C ALA A 79 -12.47 48.77 -58.64
N GLY A 80 -13.42 49.05 -59.53
CA GLY A 80 -14.55 49.95 -59.29
C GLY A 80 -15.77 49.16 -58.84
N HIS A 81 -16.33 49.58 -57.70
CA HIS A 81 -17.67 49.20 -57.24
C HIS A 81 -18.72 49.32 -58.35
N GLY A 82 -19.55 48.27 -58.50
CA GLY A 82 -20.90 48.35 -59.05
C GLY A 82 -21.05 48.97 -60.44
N GLN A 83 -20.68 48.24 -61.49
CA GLN A 83 -21.24 48.51 -62.82
C GLN A 83 -22.40 47.56 -63.10
N VAL A 84 -23.60 48.13 -63.00
CA VAL A 84 -24.81 47.64 -63.65
C VAL A 84 -24.55 47.64 -65.16
N PHE A 85 -25.04 46.61 -65.86
CA PHE A 85 -24.93 46.46 -67.31
C PHE A 85 -25.18 47.77 -68.07
N PRO A 86 -24.37 48.12 -69.08
CA PRO A 86 -24.75 49.17 -70.02
C PRO A 86 -25.92 48.70 -70.90
N ASP A 87 -26.98 49.53 -70.97
CA ASP A 87 -28.26 49.28 -71.66
C ASP A 87 -28.23 49.37 -73.19
N ASN A 88 -27.05 49.46 -73.82
CA ASN A 88 -26.95 49.58 -75.28
C ASN A 88 -26.87 48.21 -75.95
N ALA A 89 -27.95 47.82 -76.61
CA ALA A 89 -28.19 46.49 -77.19
C ALA A 89 -27.30 46.12 -78.40
N ASP A 90 -26.66 47.10 -79.06
CA ASP A 90 -26.03 46.87 -80.37
C ASP A 90 -24.54 46.52 -80.34
N ASN A 91 -23.86 46.63 -79.18
CA ASN A 91 -22.42 46.32 -79.05
C ASN A 91 -22.11 45.07 -78.19
N ARG A 92 -23.11 44.24 -77.86
CA ARG A 92 -22.94 43.11 -76.93
C ARG A 92 -22.18 41.90 -77.49
N THR A 93 -22.09 41.74 -78.81
CA THR A 93 -21.75 40.44 -79.41
C THR A 93 -20.26 40.17 -79.63
N GLU A 94 -19.36 41.16 -79.60
CA GLU A 94 -17.98 40.93 -80.09
C GLU A 94 -16.88 40.86 -79.01
N LYS A 95 -17.09 41.30 -77.76
CA LYS A 95 -15.98 41.43 -76.79
C LYS A 95 -16.27 41.06 -75.34
N LEU A 96 -17.37 40.40 -75.03
CA LEU A 96 -17.62 39.93 -73.67
C LEU A 96 -17.19 38.46 -73.56
N ASP A 97 -16.07 38.22 -72.88
CA ASP A 97 -15.64 36.87 -72.47
C ASP A 97 -16.50 36.45 -71.27
N ILE A 98 -17.72 36.02 -71.59
CA ILE A 98 -18.81 35.75 -70.63
C ILE A 98 -18.37 34.76 -69.55
N ARG A 99 -17.50 33.80 -69.88
CA ARG A 99 -16.93 32.83 -68.91
C ARG A 99 -16.14 33.51 -67.80
N ARG A 100 -15.32 34.51 -68.11
CA ARG A 100 -14.54 35.25 -67.10
C ARG A 100 -15.43 36.11 -66.21
N LEU A 101 -16.52 36.64 -66.76
CA LEU A 101 -17.47 37.48 -66.04
C LEU A 101 -18.32 36.67 -65.05
N LEU A 102 -18.66 35.42 -65.40
CA LEU A 102 -19.34 34.47 -64.51
C LEU A 102 -18.47 33.96 -63.37
N LEU A 103 -17.18 33.73 -63.63
CA LEU A 103 -16.23 33.36 -62.57
C LEU A 103 -16.08 34.46 -61.52
N ALA A 104 -16.16 35.74 -61.94
CA ALA A 104 -16.04 36.87 -61.04
C ALA A 104 -17.35 37.15 -60.27
N HIS A 105 -18.52 36.96 -60.89
CA HIS A 105 -19.82 37.33 -60.31
C HIS A 105 -20.90 36.28 -60.61
N PRO A 106 -21.04 35.23 -59.76
CA PRO A 106 -21.99 34.13 -59.99
C PRO A 106 -23.47 34.54 -59.89
N GLN A 107 -23.78 35.76 -59.40
CA GLN A 107 -25.15 36.28 -59.33
C GLN A 107 -25.71 36.71 -60.71
N ASN A 108 -24.89 36.72 -61.77
CA ASN A 108 -25.28 37.22 -63.10
C ASN A 108 -25.83 36.15 -64.07
N THR A 109 -26.02 34.91 -63.61
CA THR A 109 -26.47 33.77 -64.42
C THR A 109 -27.85 33.98 -65.07
N CYS A 110 -28.76 34.70 -64.40
CA CYS A 110 -30.09 35.01 -64.96
C CYS A 110 -30.02 35.96 -66.17
N ALA A 111 -29.13 36.96 -66.14
CA ALA A 111 -28.98 37.91 -67.23
C ALA A 111 -28.36 37.24 -68.48
N GLU A 112 -27.40 36.34 -68.27
CA GLU A 112 -26.77 35.56 -69.34
C GLU A 112 -27.75 34.57 -70.00
N LYS A 113 -28.55 33.85 -69.19
CA LYS A 113 -29.59 32.96 -69.70
C LYS A 113 -30.55 33.70 -70.64
N ASN A 114 -30.95 34.92 -70.27
CA ASN A 114 -31.82 35.75 -71.09
C ASN A 114 -31.12 36.23 -72.37
N PHE A 115 -29.85 36.63 -72.28
CA PHE A 115 -29.05 37.01 -73.44
C PHE A 115 -28.91 35.87 -74.46
N HIS A 116 -28.57 34.64 -74.03
CA HIS A 116 -28.48 33.50 -74.93
C HIS A 116 -29.83 33.14 -75.54
N LYS A 117 -30.92 33.22 -74.76
CA LYS A 117 -32.27 33.02 -75.28
C LYS A 117 -32.60 33.99 -76.41
N GLU A 118 -32.29 35.28 -76.26
CA GLU A 118 -32.49 36.29 -77.29
C GLU A 118 -31.60 36.08 -78.52
N LEU A 119 -30.31 35.75 -78.32
CA LEU A 119 -29.38 35.47 -79.41
C LEU A 119 -29.86 34.27 -80.24
N PHE A 120 -30.22 33.15 -79.59
CA PHE A 120 -30.73 31.97 -80.29
C PHE A 120 -32.08 32.24 -80.97
N SER A 121 -32.95 33.05 -80.38
CA SER A 121 -34.19 33.48 -81.02
C SER A 121 -33.94 34.29 -82.30
N LYS A 122 -32.99 35.24 -82.29
CA LYS A 122 -32.59 36.00 -83.48
C LYS A 122 -31.94 35.11 -84.54
N LEU A 123 -31.05 34.20 -84.13
CA LEU A 123 -30.39 33.25 -85.03
C LEU A 123 -31.41 32.32 -85.71
N LYS A 124 -32.36 31.78 -84.93
CA LYS A 124 -33.46 30.96 -85.43
C LYS A 124 -34.34 31.74 -86.41
N PHE A 125 -34.65 33.00 -86.11
CA PHE A 125 -35.44 33.85 -87.01
C PHE A 125 -34.71 34.07 -88.34
N ASN A 126 -33.43 34.46 -88.32
CA ASN A 126 -32.63 34.64 -89.53
C ASN A 126 -32.52 33.35 -90.36
N TYR A 127 -32.30 32.20 -89.69
CA TYR A 127 -32.24 30.91 -90.38
C TYR A 127 -33.58 30.55 -91.03
N LEU A 128 -34.70 30.71 -90.33
CA LEU A 128 -36.03 30.43 -90.88
C LEU A 128 -36.37 31.38 -92.02
N GLU A 129 -36.00 32.66 -91.91
CA GLU A 129 -36.19 33.64 -92.98
C GLU A 129 -35.34 33.28 -94.21
N GLN A 130 -34.08 32.89 -94.02
CA GLN A 130 -33.21 32.46 -95.10
C GLN A 130 -33.74 31.18 -95.76
N ALA A 131 -34.12 30.17 -94.97
CA ALA A 131 -34.71 28.94 -95.48
C ALA A 131 -36.03 29.19 -96.24
N ALA A 132 -36.85 30.12 -95.78
CA ALA A 132 -38.07 30.52 -96.48
C ALA A 132 -37.76 31.24 -97.81
N LYS A 133 -36.76 32.14 -97.82
CA LYS A 133 -36.30 32.81 -99.04
C LYS A 133 -35.73 31.81 -100.05
N GLU A 134 -34.88 30.89 -99.61
CA GLU A 134 -34.33 29.82 -100.44
C GLU A 134 -35.42 28.90 -100.98
N SER A 135 -36.37 28.47 -100.13
CA SER A 135 -37.53 27.67 -100.54
C SER A 135 -38.41 28.40 -101.56
N PHE A 136 -38.68 29.68 -101.34
CA PHE A 136 -39.46 30.51 -102.27
C PHE A 136 -38.76 30.68 -103.61
N LEU A 137 -37.46 30.97 -103.61
CA LEU A 137 -36.65 31.06 -104.83
C LEU A 137 -36.63 29.72 -105.57
N ASN A 138 -36.45 28.61 -104.85
CA ASN A 138 -36.51 27.28 -105.45
C ASN A 138 -37.89 26.97 -106.05
N CYS A 139 -38.98 27.36 -105.39
CA CYS A 139 -40.34 27.20 -105.92
C CYS A 139 -40.60 28.04 -107.17
N ILE A 140 -40.04 29.25 -107.28
CA ILE A 140 -40.14 30.08 -108.49
C ILE A 140 -39.29 29.52 -109.64
N LEU A 141 -38.09 29.02 -109.31
CA LEU A 141 -37.14 28.52 -110.30
C LEU A 141 -37.45 27.11 -110.80
N GLN A 142 -38.30 26.35 -110.10
CA GLN A 142 -38.80 25.05 -110.56
C GLN A 142 -39.83 25.23 -111.69
N VAL A 143 -39.54 24.63 -112.86
CA VAL A 143 -40.28 24.80 -114.14
C VAL A 143 -41.73 24.30 -114.10
N SER A 144 -42.15 23.56 -113.07
CA SER A 144 -43.53 23.13 -112.90
C SER A 144 -43.96 23.32 -111.44
N PRO A 145 -44.98 24.15 -111.16
CA PRO A 145 -45.50 24.29 -109.81
C PRO A 145 -46.07 22.95 -109.34
N GLN A 146 -45.42 22.34 -108.34
CA GLN A 146 -45.94 21.12 -107.71
C GLN A 146 -47.14 21.49 -106.83
N PHE A 147 -48.34 21.26 -107.34
CA PHE A 147 -49.54 21.35 -106.53
C PHE A 147 -49.65 20.10 -105.65
N ALA A 148 -49.81 20.30 -104.33
CA ALA A 148 -49.98 19.20 -103.40
C ALA A 148 -51.20 18.36 -103.80
N THR A 149 -51.01 17.05 -103.94
CA THR A 149 -52.09 16.12 -104.25
C THR A 149 -52.91 15.87 -102.98
N ALA A 150 -54.22 15.61 -103.09
CA ALA A 150 -55.09 15.37 -101.93
C ALA A 150 -54.55 14.28 -100.98
N GLN A 151 -53.88 13.25 -101.53
CA GLN A 151 -53.26 12.17 -100.77
C GLN A 151 -52.03 12.62 -99.96
N THR A 152 -51.20 13.51 -100.52
CA THR A 152 -50.04 14.09 -99.81
C THR A 152 -50.49 15.06 -98.71
N LEU A 153 -51.60 15.77 -98.93
CA LEU A 153 -52.22 16.60 -97.88
C LEU A 153 -52.75 15.75 -96.73
N GLN A 154 -53.46 14.67 -97.02
CA GLN A 154 -54.02 13.79 -95.99
C GLN A 154 -52.94 13.10 -95.15
N THR A 155 -51.87 12.61 -95.77
CA THR A 155 -50.73 12.00 -95.05
C THR A 155 -49.96 13.03 -94.21
N PHE A 156 -49.80 14.25 -94.72
CA PHE A 156 -49.20 15.35 -93.97
C PHE A 156 -50.10 15.77 -92.78
N GLU A 157 -51.41 15.89 -92.97
CA GLU A 157 -52.36 16.18 -91.89
C GLU A 157 -52.33 15.10 -90.80
N GLN A 158 -52.23 13.83 -91.18
CA GLN A 158 -52.12 12.73 -90.23
C GLN A 158 -50.79 12.78 -89.47
N SER A 159 -49.66 12.99 -90.15
CA SER A 159 -48.34 13.13 -89.51
C SER A 159 -48.28 14.35 -88.58
N VAL A 160 -48.91 15.47 -88.95
CA VAL A 160 -49.06 16.65 -88.10
C VAL A 160 -49.91 16.35 -86.88
N LYS A 161 -50.98 15.56 -87.02
CA LYS A 161 -51.84 15.15 -85.90
C LYS A 161 -51.09 14.24 -84.92
N GLU A 162 -50.38 13.24 -85.43
CA GLU A 162 -49.54 12.34 -84.63
C GLU A 162 -48.44 13.11 -83.90
N SER A 163 -47.72 13.99 -84.62
CA SER A 163 -46.69 14.85 -84.03
C SER A 163 -47.25 15.79 -82.97
N LYS A 164 -48.49 16.30 -83.14
CA LYS A 164 -49.17 17.12 -82.13
C LYS A 164 -49.52 16.33 -80.88
N GLU A 165 -49.97 15.08 -81.00
CA GLU A 165 -50.26 14.23 -79.84
C GLU A 165 -48.96 13.85 -79.10
N VAL A 166 -47.89 13.51 -79.82
CA VAL A 166 -46.56 13.28 -79.20
C VAL A 166 -46.06 14.54 -78.49
N LEU A 167 -46.19 15.71 -79.11
CA LEU A 167 -45.79 16.97 -78.47
C LEU A 167 -46.63 17.27 -77.23
N LYS A 168 -47.93 16.97 -77.25
CA LYS A 168 -48.83 17.16 -76.11
C LYS A 168 -48.45 16.26 -74.93
N THR A 169 -48.18 14.98 -75.19
CA THR A 169 -47.75 14.02 -74.17
C THR A 169 -46.37 14.37 -73.58
N GLN A 170 -45.43 14.80 -74.43
CA GLN A 170 -44.12 15.28 -73.96
C GLN A 170 -44.26 16.56 -73.13
N LYS A 171 -45.14 17.49 -73.52
CA LYS A 171 -45.41 18.71 -72.75
C LYS A 171 -46.00 18.39 -71.38
N THR A 172 -46.95 17.45 -71.30
CA THR A 172 -47.52 17.04 -70.00
C THR A 172 -46.48 16.34 -69.12
N ASN A 173 -45.61 15.51 -69.69
CA ASN A 173 -44.53 14.86 -68.94
C ASN A 173 -43.50 15.89 -68.44
N PHE A 174 -43.13 16.86 -69.27
CA PHE A 174 -42.20 17.92 -68.88
C PHE A 174 -42.76 18.80 -67.76
N GLU A 175 -44.05 19.18 -67.81
CA GLU A 175 -44.66 19.92 -66.70
C GLU A 175 -44.73 19.08 -65.42
N ALA A 176 -45.00 17.76 -65.52
CA ALA A 176 -44.99 16.86 -64.36
C ALA A 176 -43.60 16.75 -63.71
N GLN A 177 -42.54 16.55 -64.51
CA GLN A 177 -41.16 16.52 -64.03
C GLN A 177 -40.75 17.85 -63.40
N LYS A 178 -41.20 18.97 -63.99
CA LYS A 178 -40.93 20.30 -63.46
C LYS A 178 -41.59 20.51 -62.09
N THR A 179 -42.83 20.05 -61.90
CA THR A 179 -43.48 20.06 -60.57
C THR A 179 -42.72 19.20 -59.56
N GLU A 180 -42.32 17.99 -59.93
CA GLU A 180 -41.53 17.11 -59.05
C GLU A 180 -40.20 17.74 -58.64
N ILE A 181 -39.50 18.41 -59.57
CA ILE A 181 -38.29 19.16 -59.27
C ILE A 181 -38.56 20.30 -58.29
N TYR A 182 -39.66 21.05 -58.45
CA TYR A 182 -39.98 22.13 -57.52
C TYR A 182 -40.31 21.61 -56.11
N GLU A 183 -41.09 20.53 -56.01
CA GLU A 183 -41.38 19.88 -54.73
C GLU A 183 -40.09 19.36 -54.06
N LEU A 184 -39.18 18.78 -54.85
CA LEU A 184 -37.89 18.32 -54.35
C LEU A 184 -37.01 19.49 -53.89
N ILE A 185 -36.99 20.60 -54.62
CA ILE A 185 -36.27 21.82 -54.22
C ILE A 185 -36.84 22.36 -52.91
N GLU A 186 -38.16 22.47 -52.79
CA GLU A 186 -38.81 22.98 -51.57
C GLU A 186 -38.53 22.07 -50.38
N SER A 187 -38.66 20.76 -50.55
CA SER A 187 -38.33 19.77 -49.52
C SER A 187 -36.86 19.83 -49.10
N THR A 188 -35.94 19.98 -50.06
CA THR A 188 -34.50 20.07 -49.79
C THR A 188 -34.14 21.37 -49.07
N CYS A 189 -34.75 22.50 -49.45
CA CYS A 189 -34.57 23.77 -48.76
C CYS A 189 -35.07 23.68 -47.31
N ALA A 190 -36.26 23.14 -47.08
CA ALA A 190 -36.80 22.95 -45.73
C ALA A 190 -35.92 22.04 -44.87
N ALA A 191 -35.42 20.93 -45.44
CA ALA A 191 -34.49 20.03 -44.74
C ALA A 191 -33.16 20.73 -44.40
N TYR A 192 -32.63 21.56 -45.31
CA TYR A 192 -31.42 22.33 -45.08
C TYR A 192 -31.59 23.38 -43.98
N GLU A 193 -32.72 24.10 -43.97
CA GLU A 193 -33.05 25.05 -42.91
C GLU A 193 -33.14 24.36 -41.54
N GLN A 194 -33.81 23.20 -41.48
CA GLN A 194 -33.89 22.40 -40.27
C GLN A 194 -32.52 21.91 -39.78
N ALA A 195 -31.68 21.39 -40.69
CA ALA A 195 -30.33 20.95 -40.35
C ALA A 195 -29.45 22.12 -39.85
N THR A 196 -29.63 23.31 -40.43
CA THR A 196 -28.91 24.52 -40.01
C THR A 196 -29.34 24.95 -38.61
N LEU A 197 -30.64 24.89 -38.30
CA LEU A 197 -31.16 25.17 -36.96
C LEU A 197 -30.61 24.17 -35.92
N GLN A 198 -30.64 22.87 -36.22
CA GLN A 198 -30.09 21.83 -35.36
C GLN A 198 -28.58 22.02 -35.11
N LYS A 199 -27.83 22.39 -36.15
CA LYS A 199 -26.41 22.71 -36.03
C LYS A 199 -26.19 23.87 -35.06
N GLN A 200 -27.00 24.93 -35.13
CA GLN A 200 -26.88 26.07 -34.24
C GLN A 200 -27.18 25.68 -32.78
N GLN A 201 -28.24 24.92 -32.55
CA GLN A 201 -28.58 24.38 -31.22
C GLN A 201 -27.45 23.51 -30.65
N ALA A 202 -26.81 22.69 -31.49
CA ALA A 202 -25.67 21.87 -31.07
C ALA A 202 -24.46 22.72 -30.67
N LEU A 203 -24.18 23.81 -31.40
CA LEU A 203 -23.10 24.74 -31.06
C LEU A 203 -23.37 25.48 -29.75
N ASP A 204 -24.61 25.91 -29.52
CA ASP A 204 -25.01 26.56 -28.27
C ASP A 204 -24.84 25.59 -27.09
N LEU A 205 -25.30 24.33 -27.23
CA LEU A 205 -25.13 23.31 -26.20
C LEU A 205 -23.66 23.00 -25.89
N VAL A 206 -22.80 22.94 -26.92
CA VAL A 206 -21.35 22.75 -26.72
C VAL A 206 -20.76 23.93 -25.96
N SER A 207 -21.17 25.16 -26.28
CA SER A 207 -20.75 26.36 -25.54
C SER A 207 -21.14 26.26 -24.06
N ASP A 208 -22.39 25.88 -23.77
CA ASP A 208 -22.88 25.70 -22.40
C ASP A 208 -22.09 24.63 -21.63
N ILE A 209 -21.86 23.47 -22.25
CA ILE A 209 -21.05 22.39 -21.63
C ILE A 209 -19.63 22.88 -21.34
N THR A 210 -19.00 23.64 -22.24
CA THR A 210 -17.66 24.17 -21.99
C THR A 210 -17.64 25.20 -20.86
N ALA A 211 -18.67 26.03 -20.74
CA ALA A 211 -18.82 26.98 -19.64
C ALA A 211 -18.98 26.24 -18.31
N ASP A 212 -19.85 25.23 -18.25
CA ASP A 212 -20.06 24.39 -17.07
C ASP A 212 -18.79 23.63 -16.67
N TYR A 213 -18.07 23.07 -17.65
CA TYR A 213 -16.82 22.37 -17.39
C TYR A 213 -15.76 23.32 -16.81
N SER A 214 -15.68 24.56 -17.30
CA SER A 214 -14.78 25.58 -16.74
C SER A 214 -15.15 25.94 -15.30
N GLN A 215 -16.45 26.06 -14.98
CA GLN A 215 -16.92 26.28 -13.61
C GLN A 215 -16.60 25.09 -12.72
N TYR A 216 -16.83 23.87 -13.20
CA TYR A 216 -16.47 22.65 -12.48
C TYR A 216 -14.97 22.59 -12.18
N GLN A 217 -14.11 22.91 -13.15
CA GLN A 217 -12.67 22.98 -12.92
C GLN A 217 -12.29 24.05 -11.88
N ILE A 218 -12.93 25.22 -11.90
CA ILE A 218 -12.72 26.25 -10.87
C ILE A 218 -13.13 25.71 -9.50
N ILE A 219 -14.29 25.08 -9.37
CA ILE A 219 -14.79 24.47 -8.12
C ILE A 219 -13.85 23.36 -7.65
N VAL A 220 -13.43 22.45 -8.53
CA VAL A 220 -12.45 21.41 -8.20
C VAL A 220 -11.16 22.04 -7.70
N ASN A 221 -10.65 23.08 -8.36
CA ASN A 221 -9.40 23.74 -7.96
C ASN A 221 -9.53 24.59 -6.68
N THR A 222 -10.71 25.14 -6.38
CA THR A 222 -10.96 25.94 -5.16
C THR A 222 -11.45 25.12 -3.97
N VAL A 223 -12.07 23.96 -4.20
CA VAL A 223 -12.56 23.03 -3.16
C VAL A 223 -11.53 21.90 -2.86
N ASN A 224 -10.38 21.87 -3.56
CA ASN A 224 -9.24 20.98 -3.22
C ASN A 224 -8.11 21.54 -2.33
N PRO A 225 -8.32 22.34 -1.27
CA PRO A 225 -7.31 22.46 -0.23
C PRO A 225 -7.32 21.30 0.78
N ASN A 226 -8.25 20.33 0.67
CA ASN A 226 -8.45 19.29 1.69
C ASN A 226 -8.25 17.83 1.22
N THR A 227 -7.93 17.55 -0.04
CA THR A 227 -7.66 16.15 -0.47
C THR A 227 -6.43 15.57 0.20
N SER A 228 -5.35 16.36 0.37
CA SER A 228 -4.20 15.92 1.16
C SER A 228 -4.56 15.64 2.62
N VAL A 229 -5.40 16.50 3.22
CA VAL A 229 -5.86 16.36 4.61
C VAL A 229 -6.76 15.14 4.76
N VAL A 230 -7.66 14.89 3.81
CA VAL A 230 -8.56 13.71 3.81
C VAL A 230 -7.76 12.44 3.58
N GLU A 231 -6.81 12.41 2.64
CA GLU A 231 -5.92 11.27 2.43
C GLU A 231 -5.03 10.98 3.65
N GLU A 232 -4.54 12.02 4.34
CA GLU A 232 -3.79 11.87 5.58
C GLU A 232 -4.69 11.35 6.72
N LEU A 233 -5.93 11.82 6.81
CA LEU A 233 -6.93 11.32 7.76
C LEU A 233 -7.32 9.87 7.47
N GLU A 234 -7.48 9.48 6.22
CA GLU A 234 -7.76 8.10 5.79
C GLU A 234 -6.57 7.17 6.09
N LYS A 235 -5.34 7.61 5.78
CA LYS A 235 -4.13 6.86 6.15
C LYS A 235 -3.99 6.73 7.67
N SER A 236 -4.30 7.79 8.42
CA SER A 236 -4.28 7.80 9.88
C SER A 236 -5.33 6.85 10.45
N THR A 237 -6.56 6.87 9.95
CA THR A 237 -7.63 5.96 10.39
C THR A 237 -7.34 4.51 10.01
N LEU A 238 -6.75 4.24 8.83
CA LEU A 238 -6.30 2.90 8.46
C LEU A 238 -5.19 2.40 9.41
N SER A 239 -4.20 3.25 9.72
CA SER A 239 -3.15 2.93 10.69
C SER A 239 -3.72 2.65 12.08
N GLN A 240 -4.68 3.45 12.54
CA GLN A 240 -5.34 3.27 13.83
C GLN A 240 -6.17 1.98 13.87
N THR A 241 -6.88 1.64 12.81
CA THR A 241 -7.68 0.40 12.74
C THR A 241 -6.80 -0.85 12.73
N GLN A 242 -5.64 -0.82 12.05
CA GLN A 242 -4.63 -1.87 12.13
C GLN A 242 -4.05 -2.02 13.54
N LYS A 243 -3.70 -0.92 14.21
CA LYS A 243 -3.23 -0.96 15.61
C LYS A 243 -4.29 -1.52 16.55
N LEU A 244 -5.57 -1.16 16.36
CA LEU A 244 -6.67 -1.70 17.15
C LEU A 244 -6.89 -3.20 16.91
N SER A 245 -6.73 -3.69 15.68
CA SER A 245 -6.86 -5.11 15.39
C SER A 245 -5.71 -5.92 16.01
N GLU A 246 -4.48 -5.39 15.95
CA GLU A 246 -3.31 -5.98 16.59
C GLU A 246 -3.46 -6.02 18.12
N LEU A 247 -3.86 -4.91 18.74
CA LEU A 247 -4.15 -4.86 20.18
C LEU A 247 -5.25 -5.84 20.58
N ARG A 248 -6.32 -5.98 19.78
CA ARG A 248 -7.37 -6.98 20.03
C ARG A 248 -6.83 -8.41 19.96
N SER A 249 -5.95 -8.70 19.01
CA SER A 249 -5.28 -10.00 18.91
C SER A 249 -4.38 -10.26 20.13
N GLN A 250 -3.62 -9.26 20.57
CA GLN A 250 -2.80 -9.37 21.79
C GLN A 250 -3.65 -9.59 23.04
N ILE A 251 -4.77 -8.88 23.19
CA ILE A 251 -5.72 -9.08 24.29
C ILE A 251 -6.29 -10.51 24.26
N ALA A 252 -6.64 -11.04 23.09
CA ALA A 252 -7.12 -12.41 22.95
C ALA A 252 -6.06 -13.43 23.38
N LYS A 253 -4.80 -13.26 22.93
CA LYS A 253 -3.67 -14.10 23.34
C LYS A 253 -3.44 -14.06 24.84
N GLN A 254 -3.47 -12.87 25.45
CA GLN A 254 -3.29 -12.71 26.90
C GLN A 254 -4.45 -13.32 27.69
N LYS A 255 -5.70 -13.19 27.21
CA LYS A 255 -6.85 -13.84 27.85
C LYS A 255 -6.74 -15.36 27.82
N ASN A 256 -6.30 -15.94 26.71
CA ASN A 256 -6.07 -17.38 26.60
C ASN A 256 -4.94 -17.83 27.53
N ALA A 257 -3.81 -17.12 27.54
CA ALA A 257 -2.70 -17.42 28.44
C ALA A 257 -3.11 -17.32 29.93
N LEU A 258 -3.93 -16.33 30.30
CA LEU A 258 -4.49 -16.22 31.65
C LEU A 258 -5.45 -17.35 31.99
N ALA A 259 -6.24 -17.83 31.03
CA ALA A 259 -7.13 -18.96 31.23
C ALA A 259 -6.33 -20.26 31.47
N GLU A 260 -5.32 -20.52 30.64
CA GLU A 260 -4.40 -21.65 30.81
C GLU A 260 -3.65 -21.59 32.15
N GLN A 261 -3.18 -20.40 32.54
CA GLN A 261 -2.49 -20.22 33.82
C GLN A 261 -3.43 -20.44 35.02
N ARG A 262 -4.70 -20.04 34.91
CA ARG A 262 -5.72 -20.32 35.94
C ARG A 262 -5.98 -21.81 36.05
N GLU A 263 -6.12 -22.51 34.94
CA GLU A 263 -6.29 -23.97 34.93
C GLU A 263 -5.08 -24.67 35.56
N LYS A 264 -3.86 -24.29 35.15
CA LYS A 264 -2.63 -24.82 35.76
C LYS A 264 -2.54 -24.53 37.26
N ARG A 265 -2.94 -23.34 37.70
CA ARG A 265 -2.98 -23.01 39.14
C ARG A 265 -4.02 -23.86 39.88
N THR A 266 -5.18 -24.14 39.27
CA THR A 266 -6.17 -25.04 39.89
C THR A 266 -5.63 -26.46 40.02
N GLN A 267 -4.95 -26.98 39.00
CA GLN A 267 -4.29 -28.30 39.05
C GLN A 267 -3.19 -28.35 40.13
N LEU A 268 -2.32 -27.34 40.19
CA LEU A 268 -1.29 -27.26 41.23
C LEU A 268 -1.89 -27.14 42.63
N ASN A 269 -3.04 -26.47 42.79
CA ASN A 269 -3.72 -26.40 44.08
C ASN A 269 -4.32 -27.75 44.48
N THR A 270 -4.88 -28.52 43.52
CA THR A 270 -5.37 -29.88 43.81
C THR A 270 -4.22 -30.83 44.15
N ASP A 271 -3.09 -30.71 43.43
CA ASP A 271 -1.88 -31.51 43.71
C ASP A 271 -1.30 -31.15 45.07
N LYS A 272 -1.22 -29.85 45.40
CA LYS A 272 -0.82 -29.39 46.72
C LYS A 272 -1.72 -29.95 47.81
N ALA A 273 -3.04 -29.91 47.64
CA ALA A 273 -3.97 -30.49 48.61
C ALA A 273 -3.72 -32.00 48.80
N CYS A 274 -3.44 -32.75 47.72
CA CYS A 274 -3.07 -34.16 47.80
C CYS A 274 -1.73 -34.37 48.53
N LEU A 275 -0.73 -33.54 48.25
CA LEU A 275 0.58 -33.59 48.90
C LEU A 275 0.49 -33.20 50.37
N ASP A 276 -0.32 -32.22 50.75
CA ASP A 276 -0.55 -31.82 52.14
C ASP A 276 -1.22 -32.96 52.92
N LEU A 277 -2.17 -33.69 52.31
CA LEU A 277 -2.73 -34.91 52.90
C LEU A 277 -1.65 -35.99 53.12
N LYS A 278 -0.83 -36.27 52.10
CA LYS A 278 0.28 -37.23 52.22
C LYS A 278 1.33 -36.79 53.24
N ARG A 279 1.62 -35.49 53.32
CA ARG A 279 2.54 -34.91 54.30
C ARG A 279 1.99 -35.10 55.71
N ASN A 280 0.71 -34.83 55.94
CA ASN A 280 0.07 -35.02 57.24
C ASN A 280 0.11 -36.49 57.64
N GLU A 281 -0.21 -37.42 56.74
CA GLU A 281 -0.10 -38.86 56.98
C GLU A 281 1.33 -39.28 57.29
N ALA A 282 2.32 -38.80 56.52
CA ALA A 282 3.73 -39.07 56.78
C ALA A 282 4.20 -38.45 58.10
N GLN A 283 3.69 -37.28 58.48
CA GLN A 283 4.00 -36.63 59.75
C GLN A 283 3.37 -37.34 60.94
N GLU A 284 2.16 -37.88 60.79
CA GLU A 284 1.51 -38.73 61.79
C GLU A 284 2.28 -40.05 61.94
N ASN A 285 2.65 -40.70 60.83
CA ASN A 285 3.50 -41.89 60.82
C ASN A 285 4.88 -41.63 61.44
N ALA A 286 5.50 -40.49 61.13
CA ALA A 286 6.76 -40.07 61.72
C ALA A 286 6.61 -39.72 63.20
N ALA A 287 5.52 -39.07 63.62
CA ALA A 287 5.22 -38.80 65.02
C ALA A 287 4.97 -40.10 65.81
N GLU A 288 4.31 -41.08 65.19
CA GLU A 288 4.13 -42.41 65.77
C GLU A 288 5.45 -43.18 65.84
N ALA A 289 6.27 -43.16 64.79
CA ALA A 289 7.62 -43.71 64.79
C ALA A 289 8.53 -43.00 65.81
N MET A 290 8.38 -41.70 66.00
CA MET A 290 9.06 -40.91 67.03
C MET A 290 8.55 -41.23 68.43
N ARG A 291 7.26 -41.52 68.61
CA ARG A 291 6.72 -42.04 69.88
C ARG A 291 7.28 -43.43 70.20
N ILE A 292 7.41 -44.28 69.18
CA ILE A 292 7.99 -45.63 69.27
C ILE A 292 9.51 -45.59 69.46
N SER A 293 10.22 -44.60 68.92
CA SER A 293 11.67 -44.44 69.11
C SER A 293 12.04 -43.68 70.38
N LYS A 294 11.22 -42.72 70.84
CA LYS A 294 11.32 -42.10 72.17
C LYS A 294 11.23 -43.12 73.31
N SER A 295 10.55 -44.25 73.10
CA SER A 295 10.53 -45.35 74.06
C SER A 295 11.73 -46.31 73.93
N LYS A 296 12.65 -46.10 72.97
CA LYS A 296 13.75 -47.02 72.69
C LYS A 296 15.18 -46.45 72.65
N ASN A 297 15.45 -45.16 72.38
CA ASN A 297 16.81 -44.60 72.57
C ASN A 297 16.93 -43.06 72.35
N PRO A 298 17.57 -42.30 73.25
CA PRO A 298 17.80 -40.85 73.10
C PRO A 298 18.89 -40.43 72.10
N GLN A 299 19.72 -41.36 71.58
CA GLN A 299 20.74 -41.03 70.57
C GLN A 299 20.19 -40.72 69.17
N VAL A 300 18.93 -41.10 68.87
CA VAL A 300 18.30 -40.87 67.55
C VAL A 300 17.85 -39.40 67.37
N GLU A 301 17.72 -38.65 68.47
CA GLU A 301 17.36 -37.23 68.45
C GLU A 301 18.52 -36.33 67.97
N GLU A 302 19.78 -36.74 68.18
CA GLU A 302 20.93 -36.02 67.65
C GLU A 302 21.11 -36.22 66.14
N LEU A 303 20.75 -37.40 65.60
CA LEU A 303 20.75 -37.67 64.16
C LEU A 303 19.69 -36.82 63.42
N GLY A 304 18.55 -36.55 64.05
CA GLY A 304 17.49 -35.69 63.49
C GLY A 304 17.89 -34.21 63.36
N LYS A 305 18.83 -33.71 64.17
CA LYS A 305 19.31 -32.31 64.09
C LYS A 305 20.20 -32.04 62.87
N TRP A 306 20.81 -33.06 62.27
CA TRP A 306 21.63 -32.91 61.06
C TRP A 306 20.79 -32.75 59.79
N GLN A 307 19.56 -33.30 59.80
CA GLN A 307 18.67 -33.30 58.64
C GLN A 307 18.05 -31.92 58.34
N CYS A 308 18.20 -30.94 59.24
CA CYS A 308 17.66 -29.58 59.09
C CYS A 308 18.62 -28.59 58.38
N SER A 309 19.77 -29.05 57.86
CA SER A 309 20.84 -28.18 57.34
C SER A 309 20.84 -27.99 55.81
N GLY A 310 19.65 -27.99 55.17
CA GLY A 310 19.56 -27.76 53.70
C GLY A 310 20.13 -28.89 52.85
N ILE A 311 20.28 -30.08 53.43
CA ILE A 311 20.72 -31.29 52.72
C ILE A 311 19.53 -31.87 51.97
N ARG A 312 19.66 -32.01 50.65
CA ARG A 312 18.65 -32.60 49.76
C ARG A 312 18.76 -34.12 49.73
N GLU A 313 19.98 -34.62 49.60
CA GLU A 313 20.25 -36.05 49.44
C GLU A 313 21.61 -36.39 50.03
N ILE A 314 21.73 -37.57 50.66
CA ILE A 314 23.01 -38.13 51.11
C ILE A 314 23.15 -39.49 50.40
N ARG A 315 24.22 -39.65 49.61
CA ARG A 315 24.55 -40.89 48.92
C ARG A 315 25.80 -41.51 49.53
N ALA A 316 25.67 -42.69 50.12
CA ALA A 316 26.83 -43.48 50.52
C ALA A 316 27.39 -44.18 49.27
N LEU A 317 28.55 -43.73 48.78
CA LEU A 317 29.23 -44.31 47.62
C LEU A 317 30.06 -45.54 48.02
N SER A 318 30.53 -45.59 49.27
CA SER A 318 31.22 -46.74 49.88
C SER A 318 31.28 -46.57 51.41
N ASP A 319 31.80 -47.56 52.13
CA ASP A 319 31.98 -47.50 53.60
C ASP A 319 32.86 -46.33 54.07
N SER A 320 33.64 -45.72 53.17
CA SER A 320 34.54 -44.59 53.47
C SER A 320 34.26 -43.33 52.65
N ASN A 321 33.30 -43.35 51.72
CA ASN A 321 32.99 -42.20 50.85
C ASN A 321 31.49 -41.90 50.86
N MET A 322 31.16 -40.64 51.12
CA MET A 322 29.80 -40.13 51.17
C MET A 322 29.69 -38.88 50.32
N GLU A 323 28.69 -38.81 49.44
CA GLU A 323 28.32 -37.60 48.73
C GLU A 323 27.12 -36.96 49.44
N ILE A 324 27.24 -35.67 49.80
CA ILE A 324 26.14 -34.87 50.32
C ILE A 324 25.74 -33.85 49.25
N VAL A 325 24.49 -33.89 48.82
CA VAL A 325 23.90 -32.91 47.91
C VAL A 325 23.16 -31.87 48.73
N TYR A 326 23.62 -30.63 48.67
CA TYR A 326 22.98 -29.48 49.31
C TYR A 326 22.09 -28.73 48.32
N GLU A 327 20.93 -28.25 48.79
CA GLU A 327 20.03 -27.40 48.04
C GLU A 327 20.09 -25.97 48.60
N MET A 328 20.62 -25.04 47.78
CA MET A 328 20.86 -23.64 48.20
C MET A 328 19.83 -22.66 47.64
N GLY A 329 18.87 -23.14 46.83
CA GLY A 329 17.85 -22.34 46.16
C GLY A 329 16.99 -23.20 45.24
N VAL A 330 16.06 -22.58 44.49
CA VAL A 330 15.05 -23.30 43.68
C VAL A 330 15.69 -24.21 42.60
N ASP A 331 16.88 -23.87 42.10
CA ASP A 331 17.55 -24.59 41.01
C ASP A 331 19.07 -24.79 41.21
N THR A 332 19.62 -24.46 42.38
CA THR A 332 21.07 -24.56 42.64
C THR A 332 21.37 -25.61 43.68
N THR A 333 22.03 -26.68 43.23
CA THR A 333 22.54 -27.76 44.08
C THR A 333 24.06 -27.81 44.06
N TYR A 334 24.66 -28.15 45.20
CA TYR A 334 26.09 -28.39 45.32
C TYR A 334 26.34 -29.78 45.90
N SER A 335 27.14 -30.59 45.23
CA SER A 335 27.62 -31.88 45.72
C SER A 335 28.96 -31.72 46.45
N VAL A 336 29.01 -32.27 47.67
CA VAL A 336 30.23 -32.36 48.48
C VAL A 336 30.55 -33.82 48.73
N LEU A 337 31.73 -34.24 48.28
CA LEU A 337 32.27 -35.55 48.55
C LEU A 337 33.05 -35.51 49.86
N ILE A 338 32.65 -36.31 50.83
CA ILE A 338 33.32 -36.52 52.11
C ILE A 338 33.92 -37.92 52.12
N ARG A 339 35.23 -38.00 52.36
CA ARG A 339 35.98 -39.24 52.49
C ARG A 339 36.51 -39.38 53.92
N ILE A 340 36.25 -40.52 54.54
CA ILE A 340 36.73 -40.84 55.89
C ILE A 340 37.91 -41.80 55.76
N ILE A 341 39.09 -41.31 56.10
CA ILE A 341 40.33 -42.09 56.12
C ILE A 341 40.60 -42.52 57.56
N THR A 342 40.70 -43.83 57.78
CA THR A 342 41.16 -44.35 59.07
C THR A 342 42.65 -44.63 58.95
N ASP A 343 43.48 -43.79 59.57
CA ASP A 343 44.94 -43.94 59.53
C ASP A 343 45.41 -44.61 60.83
N PRO A 344 46.02 -45.81 60.77
CA PRO A 344 46.60 -46.44 61.93
C PRO A 344 47.94 -45.77 62.26
N GLN A 345 47.93 -44.78 63.16
CA GLN A 345 49.16 -44.29 63.77
C GLN A 345 49.71 -45.35 64.73
N THR A 346 50.91 -45.84 64.45
CA THR A 346 51.72 -46.59 65.41
C THR A 346 52.38 -45.60 66.34
N ASP A 347 51.74 -45.31 67.47
CA ASP A 347 52.40 -44.62 68.57
C ASP A 347 53.29 -45.63 69.32
N ASP A 348 54.52 -45.26 69.66
CA ASP A 348 55.54 -46.14 70.29
C ASP A 348 55.13 -46.66 71.68
N SER A 349 54.01 -46.18 72.23
CA SER A 349 53.33 -46.77 73.38
C SER A 349 52.18 -47.65 72.93
N ASN A 350 52.23 -48.95 73.29
CA ASN A 350 51.33 -50.12 73.08
C ASN A 350 49.78 -49.95 73.00
N THR A 351 49.23 -48.78 72.71
CA THR A 351 47.81 -48.49 72.57
C THR A 351 47.54 -48.08 71.13
N ARG A 352 46.99 -48.98 70.32
CA ARG A 352 46.53 -48.63 68.95
C ARG A 352 45.34 -47.67 69.07
N GLN A 353 45.58 -46.37 68.91
CA GLN A 353 44.52 -45.40 68.70
C GLN A 353 44.30 -45.24 67.20
N PHE A 354 43.07 -45.49 66.74
CA PHE A 354 42.66 -45.20 65.38
C PHE A 354 42.24 -43.73 65.33
N TYR A 355 42.89 -42.94 64.48
CA TYR A 355 42.43 -41.59 64.17
C TYR A 355 41.65 -41.63 62.86
N HIS A 356 40.49 -41.00 62.88
CA HIS A 356 39.71 -40.78 61.68
C HIS A 356 40.03 -39.40 61.14
N ARG A 357 40.58 -39.32 59.93
CA ARG A 357 40.76 -38.09 59.18
C ARG A 357 39.60 -37.94 58.22
N VAL A 358 38.96 -36.78 58.22
CA VAL A 358 37.92 -36.42 57.26
C VAL A 358 38.58 -35.61 56.15
N GLU A 359 38.41 -36.04 54.91
CA GLU A 359 38.67 -35.25 53.72
C GLU A 359 37.32 -34.82 53.13
N ALA A 360 37.21 -33.59 52.64
CA ALA A 360 36.03 -33.14 51.92
C ALA A 360 36.44 -32.36 50.68
N GLN A 361 35.66 -32.50 49.61
CA GLN A 361 35.84 -31.76 48.39
C GLN A 361 34.48 -31.38 47.83
N VAL A 362 34.31 -30.11 47.47
CA VAL A 362 33.15 -29.66 46.71
C VAL A 362 33.38 -30.00 45.24
N VAL A 363 32.48 -30.77 44.64
CA VAL A 363 32.64 -31.30 43.27
C VAL A 363 32.31 -30.24 42.23
N ASP A 364 31.23 -29.48 42.47
CA ASP A 364 30.65 -28.57 41.47
C ASP A 364 31.26 -27.16 41.49
N ALA A 365 32.13 -26.86 42.47
CA ALA A 365 32.71 -25.54 42.64
C ALA A 365 34.10 -25.62 43.29
N MET A 366 35.01 -24.75 42.85
CA MET A 366 36.34 -24.59 43.45
C MET A 366 36.23 -23.80 44.75
N ILE A 367 35.77 -24.45 45.81
CA ILE A 367 35.64 -23.85 47.13
C ILE A 367 36.72 -24.47 48.03
N PRO A 368 37.66 -23.65 48.55
CA PRO A 368 38.61 -24.17 49.52
C PRO A 368 37.85 -24.58 50.77
N VAL A 369 38.09 -25.81 51.24
CA VAL A 369 37.52 -26.34 52.48
C VAL A 369 38.62 -26.85 53.42
N ASP A 370 39.89 -26.70 53.04
CA ASP A 370 41.04 -27.23 53.78
C ASP A 370 41.12 -26.68 55.20
N ASP A 371 40.84 -25.40 55.40
CA ASP A 371 40.78 -24.76 56.71
C ASP A 371 39.66 -25.34 57.60
N ILE A 372 38.51 -25.71 57.01
CA ILE A 372 37.44 -26.40 57.73
C ILE A 372 37.91 -27.79 58.14
N LEU A 373 38.63 -28.49 57.26
CA LEU A 373 39.15 -29.82 57.52
C LEU A 373 40.26 -29.81 58.57
N ASP A 374 41.12 -28.80 58.59
CA ASP A 374 42.15 -28.60 59.60
C ASP A 374 41.52 -28.40 60.99
N VAL A 375 40.45 -27.61 61.08
CA VAL A 375 39.70 -27.46 62.34
C VAL A 375 38.97 -28.75 62.69
N ALA A 376 38.42 -29.47 61.70
CA ALA A 376 37.75 -30.75 61.91
C ALA A 376 38.70 -31.84 62.44
N ALA A 377 39.97 -31.81 62.01
CA ALA A 377 41.00 -32.74 62.47
C ALA A 377 41.34 -32.59 63.97
N GLY A 378 41.01 -31.44 64.58
CA GLY A 378 41.19 -31.20 66.01
C GLY A 378 40.17 -31.89 66.91
N PHE A 379 39.09 -32.47 66.37
CA PHE A 379 38.07 -33.15 67.16
C PHE A 379 38.43 -34.61 67.44
N SER A 380 38.31 -35.04 68.70
CA SER A 380 38.63 -36.42 69.12
C SER A 380 37.58 -37.46 68.73
N LYS A 381 36.36 -37.03 68.37
CA LYS A 381 35.26 -37.91 67.97
C LYS A 381 34.90 -37.64 66.51
N LEU A 382 34.80 -38.71 65.71
CA LEU A 382 34.42 -38.65 64.30
C LEU A 382 33.08 -37.94 64.09
N ASP A 383 32.07 -38.25 64.93
CA ASP A 383 30.75 -37.62 64.83
C ASP A 383 30.82 -36.10 64.99
N SER A 384 31.67 -35.61 65.90
CA SER A 384 31.87 -34.17 66.11
C SER A 384 32.61 -33.53 64.94
N ALA A 385 33.64 -34.20 64.41
CA ALA A 385 34.38 -33.75 63.23
C ALA A 385 33.47 -33.65 61.99
N LEU A 386 32.68 -34.69 61.73
CA LEU A 386 31.71 -34.71 60.63
C LEU A 386 30.62 -33.64 60.83
N SER A 387 30.14 -33.44 62.06
CA SER A 387 29.08 -32.44 62.33
C SER A 387 29.55 -31.03 62.03
N PHE A 388 30.76 -30.74 62.52
CA PHE A 388 31.41 -29.48 62.26
C PHE A 388 31.66 -29.28 60.77
N THR A 389 32.21 -30.30 60.09
CA THR A 389 32.52 -30.25 58.65
C THR A 389 31.26 -29.98 57.83
N VAL A 390 30.20 -30.76 58.02
CA VAL A 390 28.93 -30.61 57.28
C VAL A 390 28.33 -29.23 57.51
N ARG A 391 28.34 -28.73 58.74
CA ARG A 391 27.77 -27.41 59.08
C ARG A 391 28.61 -26.26 58.53
N ALA A 392 29.93 -26.34 58.66
CA ALA A 392 30.85 -25.30 58.20
C ALA A 392 30.88 -25.24 56.66
N VAL A 393 30.91 -26.39 55.99
CA VAL A 393 30.82 -26.47 54.52
C VAL A 393 29.48 -25.94 54.04
N TYR A 394 28.37 -26.31 54.68
CA TYR A 394 27.06 -25.75 54.36
C TYR A 394 27.04 -24.22 54.48
N SER A 395 27.51 -23.68 55.60
CA SER A 395 27.56 -22.22 55.81
C SER A 395 28.40 -21.52 54.74
N ARG A 396 29.52 -22.14 54.33
CA ARG A 396 30.40 -21.62 53.28
C ARG A 396 29.74 -21.65 51.91
N LEU A 397 29.07 -22.74 51.57
CA LEU A 397 28.30 -22.86 50.33
C LEU A 397 27.17 -21.84 50.28
N GLN A 398 26.46 -21.66 51.39
CA GLN A 398 25.39 -20.67 51.52
C GLN A 398 25.92 -19.24 51.31
N ASN A 399 27.03 -18.91 51.96
CA ASN A 399 27.70 -17.62 51.80
C ASN A 399 28.09 -17.35 50.35
N MET A 400 28.73 -18.34 49.71
CA MET A 400 29.10 -18.24 48.30
C MET A 400 27.86 -18.09 47.41
N HIS A 401 26.79 -18.84 47.67
CA HIS A 401 25.55 -18.76 46.89
C HIS A 401 24.92 -17.36 46.98
N ILE A 402 24.77 -16.83 48.20
CA ILE A 402 24.25 -15.47 48.43
C ILE A 402 25.14 -14.44 47.75
N ARG A 403 26.47 -14.56 47.88
CA ARG A 403 27.44 -13.68 47.23
C ARG A 403 27.28 -13.69 45.71
N ASN A 404 27.22 -14.87 45.10
CA ASN A 404 27.09 -15.00 43.64
C ASN A 404 25.74 -14.46 43.15
N GLN A 405 24.67 -14.66 43.91
CA GLN A 405 23.36 -14.08 43.60
C GLN A 405 23.41 -12.55 43.65
N GLU A 406 23.96 -11.98 44.73
CA GLU A 406 24.12 -10.53 44.88
C GLU A 406 24.97 -9.94 43.74
N MET A 407 26.08 -10.57 43.36
CA MET A 407 26.91 -10.13 42.23
C MET A 407 26.16 -10.22 40.89
N THR A 408 25.39 -11.29 40.67
CA THR A 408 24.61 -11.45 39.42
C THR A 408 23.52 -10.39 39.32
N GLU A 409 22.87 -10.04 40.44
CA GLU A 409 21.90 -8.96 40.50
C GLU A 409 22.57 -7.60 40.23
N LEU A 410 23.75 -7.36 40.82
CA LEU A 410 24.50 -6.13 40.59
C LEU A 410 24.98 -5.95 39.16
N GLN A 411 25.44 -7.02 38.50
CA GLN A 411 25.83 -6.97 37.09
C GLN A 411 24.66 -6.65 36.16
N LYS A 412 23.44 -7.07 36.52
CA LYS A 412 22.22 -6.73 35.76
C LYS A 412 21.85 -5.25 35.90
N VAL A 413 22.05 -4.67 37.08
CA VAL A 413 21.71 -3.27 37.35
C VAL A 413 22.81 -2.33 36.84
N ASN A 414 24.08 -2.70 37.02
CA ASN A 414 25.25 -1.88 36.71
C ASN A 414 26.21 -2.62 35.77
N SER A 415 26.24 -2.21 34.50
CA SER A 415 27.16 -2.75 33.49
C SER A 415 28.65 -2.46 33.78
N ASN A 416 28.94 -1.60 34.75
CA ASN A 416 30.27 -1.21 35.17
C ASN A 416 30.88 -2.15 36.22
N VAL A 417 30.12 -3.14 36.70
CA VAL A 417 30.59 -4.14 37.67
C VAL A 417 30.93 -5.43 36.92
N MET A 418 32.17 -5.90 37.06
CA MET A 418 32.59 -7.21 36.58
C MET A 418 32.96 -8.07 37.79
N PHE A 419 32.47 -9.30 37.84
CA PHE A 419 32.75 -10.24 38.92
C PHE A 419 33.40 -11.50 38.35
N ASP A 420 34.59 -11.83 38.85
CA ASP A 420 35.24 -13.11 38.59
C ASP A 420 35.00 -14.06 39.76
N ALA A 421 34.12 -15.03 39.53
CA ALA A 421 33.76 -16.05 40.52
C ALA A 421 34.95 -16.93 40.94
N HIS A 422 35.98 -17.08 40.10
CA HIS A 422 37.13 -17.95 40.38
C HIS A 422 38.10 -17.29 41.36
N LEU A 423 38.36 -16.00 41.16
CA LEU A 423 39.26 -15.22 42.02
C LEU A 423 38.54 -14.62 43.23
N GLY A 424 37.20 -14.59 43.20
CA GLY A 424 36.41 -13.85 44.17
C GLY A 424 36.64 -12.34 44.06
N GLU A 425 37.08 -11.86 42.90
CA GLU A 425 37.41 -10.47 42.66
C GLU A 425 36.26 -9.78 41.91
N THR A 426 35.88 -8.60 42.41
CA THR A 426 34.90 -7.71 41.80
C THR A 426 35.59 -6.43 41.37
N MET A 427 35.54 -6.14 40.07
CA MET A 427 36.03 -4.90 39.48
C MET A 427 34.85 -3.95 39.29
N ILE A 428 34.96 -2.73 39.82
CA ILE A 428 33.93 -1.70 39.73
C ILE A 428 34.53 -0.50 39.00
N HIS A 429 33.97 -0.16 37.84
CA HIS A 429 34.37 1.02 37.08
C HIS A 429 33.48 2.23 37.43
N ASN A 430 34.03 3.20 38.16
CA ASN A 430 33.34 4.44 38.43
C ASN A 430 33.35 5.35 37.19
N THR A 431 32.17 5.57 36.61
CA THR A 431 31.98 6.38 35.39
C THR A 431 32.23 7.87 35.59
N GLN A 432 32.01 8.41 36.80
CA GLN A 432 32.20 9.83 37.10
C GLN A 432 33.69 10.16 37.26
N SER A 433 34.44 9.28 37.94
CA SER A 433 35.86 9.51 38.23
C SER A 433 36.82 8.87 37.23
N GLY A 434 36.32 7.95 36.38
CA GLY A 434 37.12 7.17 35.43
C GLY A 434 38.08 6.20 36.13
N ARG A 435 37.76 5.79 37.36
CA ARG A 435 38.60 4.91 38.17
C ARG A 435 38.03 3.51 38.25
N MET A 436 38.91 2.53 38.35
CA MET A 436 38.58 1.13 38.58
C MET A 436 38.97 0.74 40.01
N PHE A 437 38.03 0.18 40.75
CA PHE A 437 38.26 -0.41 42.08
C PHE A 437 38.21 -1.92 41.95
N VAL A 438 39.25 -2.61 42.44
CA VAL A 438 39.31 -4.07 42.47
C VAL A 438 39.17 -4.52 43.92
N LEU A 439 38.08 -5.21 44.23
CA LEU A 439 37.79 -5.73 45.56
C LEU A 439 37.81 -7.25 45.54
N GLN A 440 38.40 -7.88 46.55
CA GLN A 440 38.35 -9.31 46.77
C GLN A 440 37.38 -9.63 47.92
N LEU A 441 36.44 -10.51 47.63
CA LEU A 441 35.45 -11.00 48.57
C LEU A 441 35.93 -12.30 49.19
N ASP A 442 36.14 -12.27 50.49
CA ASP A 442 36.48 -13.44 51.28
C ASP A 442 35.33 -14.47 51.26
N VAL A 443 35.68 -15.71 51.53
CA VAL A 443 34.80 -16.88 51.59
C VAL A 443 33.78 -16.76 52.74
N SER A 444 34.06 -15.90 53.70
CA SER A 444 33.24 -15.61 54.89
C SER A 444 32.13 -14.57 54.63
N TYR A 445 32.18 -13.82 53.53
CA TYR A 445 31.15 -12.86 53.13
C TYR A 445 29.87 -13.61 52.67
N PRO A 446 28.66 -13.25 53.15
CA PRO A 446 28.31 -12.03 53.89
C PRO A 446 28.26 -12.18 55.43
N THR A 447 28.49 -13.38 55.98
CA THR A 447 28.28 -13.64 57.43
C THR A 447 29.29 -12.99 58.36
N SER A 448 30.55 -12.88 57.95
CA SER A 448 31.53 -12.11 58.72
C SER A 448 31.28 -10.63 58.46
N SER A 449 30.93 -9.86 59.50
CA SER A 449 30.93 -8.40 59.46
C SER A 449 32.13 -7.88 58.67
N TRP A 450 31.97 -6.95 57.71
CA TRP A 450 32.89 -6.13 56.85
C TRP A 450 34.37 -6.52 56.60
N GLN A 451 34.99 -7.32 57.47
CA GLN A 451 36.28 -7.99 57.36
C GLN A 451 36.38 -8.93 56.16
N GLY A 452 35.26 -9.35 55.57
CA GLY A 452 35.22 -10.20 54.39
C GLY A 452 35.40 -9.46 53.06
N ILE A 453 35.60 -8.14 53.04
CA ILE A 453 35.83 -7.36 51.81
C ILE A 453 37.21 -6.72 51.89
N ARG A 454 38.10 -7.07 50.95
CA ARG A 454 39.46 -6.55 50.86
C ARG A 454 39.64 -5.75 49.58
N MET A 455 40.11 -4.51 49.68
CA MET A 455 40.55 -3.72 48.52
C MET A 455 41.89 -4.26 48.03
N VAL A 456 41.95 -4.66 46.76
CA VAL A 456 43.16 -5.19 46.11
C VAL A 456 43.85 -4.10 45.30
N GLY A 457 43.10 -3.27 44.59
CA GLY A 457 43.66 -2.27 43.69
C GLY A 457 42.73 -1.09 43.41
N VAL A 458 43.34 0.06 43.10
CA VAL A 458 42.64 1.27 42.61
C VAL A 458 43.43 1.82 41.43
N GLU A 459 42.83 1.83 40.25
CA GLU A 459 43.48 2.29 39.02
C GLU A 459 42.74 3.48 38.39
N PRO A 460 43.43 4.58 38.00
CA PRO A 460 44.82 4.90 38.30
C PRO A 460 45.00 5.34 39.77
N ALA A 461 46.05 4.86 40.43
CA ALA A 461 46.41 5.29 41.78
C ALA A 461 46.93 6.74 41.76
N ARG A 462 46.37 7.60 42.62
CA ARG A 462 46.78 9.02 42.74
C ARG A 462 47.68 9.29 43.94
N VAL A 463 47.64 8.43 44.95
CA VAL A 463 48.37 8.60 46.22
C VAL A 463 49.03 7.27 46.60
N GLU A 464 50.25 7.33 47.15
CA GLU A 464 50.85 6.15 47.79
C GLU A 464 49.94 5.64 48.91
N LYS A 465 49.72 4.32 48.96
CA LYS A 465 48.83 3.65 49.93
C LYS A 465 47.34 3.98 49.81
N GLU A 466 46.88 4.36 48.61
CA GLU A 466 45.47 4.62 48.35
C GLU A 466 44.57 3.40 48.66
N VAL A 467 45.06 2.18 48.43
CA VAL A 467 44.36 0.92 48.79
C VAL A 467 44.05 0.86 50.29
N GLU A 468 45.02 1.20 51.16
CA GLU A 468 44.83 1.21 52.62
C GLU A 468 43.82 2.28 53.05
N LEU A 469 43.85 3.46 52.40
CA LEU A 469 42.90 4.53 52.68
C LEU A 469 41.47 4.11 52.34
N TRP A 470 41.26 3.47 51.18
CA TRP A 470 39.94 2.97 50.80
C TRP A 470 39.49 1.80 51.66
N GLN A 471 40.38 0.88 52.04
CA GLN A 471 40.05 -0.17 53.00
C GLN A 471 39.58 0.41 54.34
N ASN A 472 40.27 1.44 54.85
CA ASN A 472 39.87 2.13 56.08
C ASN A 472 38.50 2.82 55.95
N LYS A 473 38.21 3.40 54.77
CA LYS A 473 36.89 3.97 54.49
C LYS A 473 35.80 2.90 54.48
N ILE A 474 36.01 1.77 53.83
CA ILE A 474 35.06 0.64 53.82
C ILE A 474 34.79 0.14 55.25
N ASN A 475 35.86 -0.04 56.04
CA ASN A 475 35.75 -0.46 57.43
C ASN A 475 34.99 0.55 58.31
N THR A 476 35.02 1.84 57.95
CA THR A 476 34.31 2.92 58.64
C THR A 476 32.85 3.00 58.21
N LEU A 477 32.56 2.85 56.92
CA LEU A 477 31.22 2.96 56.33
C LEU A 477 30.31 1.80 56.75
N LYS A 478 30.84 0.57 56.87
CA LYS A 478 30.08 -0.62 57.27
C LYS A 478 28.75 -0.80 56.48
N PRO A 479 28.76 -0.74 55.14
CA PRO A 479 27.56 -0.63 54.31
C PRO A 479 26.76 -1.93 54.30
N ALA A 480 25.50 -2.02 54.72
CA ALA A 480 24.79 -3.29 54.99
C ALA A 480 24.83 -4.38 53.89
N THR A 481 25.04 -4.01 52.63
CA THR A 481 25.16 -4.90 51.46
C THR A 481 26.31 -4.48 50.56
N PHE A 482 26.84 -5.39 49.73
CA PHE A 482 27.84 -5.02 48.74
C PHE A 482 27.26 -4.04 47.71
N THR A 483 25.96 -4.14 47.43
CA THR A 483 25.23 -3.17 46.60
C THR A 483 25.35 -1.74 47.12
N GLU A 484 25.21 -1.54 48.43
CA GLU A 484 25.38 -0.24 49.07
C GLU A 484 26.83 0.26 49.01
N LEU A 485 27.80 -0.66 49.12
CA LEU A 485 29.20 -0.32 48.91
C LEU A 485 29.47 0.19 47.49
N VAL A 486 28.89 -0.45 46.46
CA VAL A 486 29.05 -0.01 45.07
C VAL A 486 28.54 1.41 44.89
N MET A 487 27.37 1.75 45.46
CA MET A 487 26.80 3.11 45.39
C MET A 487 27.68 4.18 46.08
N HIS A 488 28.48 3.79 47.08
CA HIS A 488 29.43 4.71 47.73
C HIS A 488 30.76 4.86 46.98
N LEU A 489 31.06 3.93 46.07
CA LEU A 489 32.26 3.94 45.23
C LEU A 489 32.04 4.64 43.88
N GLU A 490 30.79 4.70 43.40
CA GLU A 490 30.33 5.57 42.30
C GLU A 490 30.32 7.04 42.72
#